data_AF-N1ZJ77-F1
#
_entry.id   AF-N1ZJ77-F1
#
_cell.length_a   1.000
_cell.length_b   1.000
_cell.length_c   1.000
_cell.angle_alpha   90.00
_cell.angle_beta   90.00
_cell.angle_gamma   90.00
#
_symmetry.space_group_name_H-M   'P 1'
#
loop_
_entity.id
_entity.type
_entity.pdbx_description
1 polymer ?
#
loop_
_entity_poly.entity_id
_entity_poly.type
_entity_poly.pdbx_seq_one_letter_code
_entity_poly.pdbx_strand_id
1 'polypeptide(L)'
;MKTNTKVILLAILSFFAFYLFNQYILCGIGFLLIIGRDSYELSYHMPSYTGIALIASLIVTYTYIIIKKINVLLEEIKKIK
;
A
#
# COMPACT_ATOMS: atom_id res chain seq x y z
N MET A 1 -9.86 -17.71 11.38
CA MET A 1 -10.02 -16.30 10.94
C MET A 1 -10.66 -16.32 9.56
N LYS A 2 -11.96 -16.04 9.41
CA LYS A 2 -12.62 -16.04 8.08
C LYS A 2 -11.99 -14.94 7.24
N THR A 3 -11.16 -15.31 6.28
CA THR A 3 -10.54 -14.39 5.33
C THR A 3 -11.63 -13.70 4.53
N ASN A 4 -11.77 -12.39 4.74
CA ASN A 4 -12.75 -11.59 4.00
C ASN A 4 -12.13 -11.31 2.62
N THR A 5 -12.57 -12.03 1.58
CA THR A 5 -12.02 -11.94 0.21
C THR A 5 -11.90 -10.50 -0.29
N LYS A 6 -12.81 -9.61 0.14
CA LYS A 6 -12.77 -8.17 -0.18
C LYS A 6 -11.53 -7.46 0.36
N VAL A 7 -11.08 -7.83 1.56
CA VAL A 7 -9.88 -7.25 2.20
C VAL A 7 -8.62 -7.74 1.50
N ILE A 8 -8.59 -9.02 1.10
CA ILE A 8 -7.46 -9.59 0.34
C ILE A 8 -7.38 -8.91 -1.04
N LEU A 9 -8.52 -8.77 -1.72
CA LEU A 9 -8.59 -8.09 -3.00
C LEU A 9 -8.13 -6.62 -2.90
N LEU A 10 -8.56 -5.91 -1.84
CA LEU A 10 -8.11 -4.55 -1.57
C LEU A 10 -6.60 -4.49 -1.40
N ALA A 11 -6.01 -5.38 -0.59
CA ALA A 11 -4.57 -5.43 -0.33
C ALA A 11 -3.74 -5.70 -1.60
N ILE A 12 -4.24 -6.61 -2.46
CA ILE A 12 -3.59 -6.91 -3.74
C ILE A 12 -3.67 -5.70 -4.67
N LEU A 13 -4.85 -5.10 -4.82
CA LEU A 13 -5.04 -3.91 -5.65
C LEU A 13 -4.21 -2.72 -5.16
N SER A 14 -4.20 -2.45 -3.85
CA SER A 14 -3.39 -1.38 -3.28
C SER A 14 -1.91 -1.62 -3.47
N PHE A 15 -1.45 -2.87 -3.33
CA PHE A 15 -0.05 -3.21 -3.59
C PHE A 15 0.34 -2.90 -5.03
N PHE A 16 -0.41 -3.38 -6.02
CA PHE A 16 -0.11 -3.10 -7.43
C PHE A 16 -0.22 -1.61 -7.77
N ALA A 17 -1.21 -0.90 -7.21
CA ALA A 17 -1.33 0.54 -7.40
C ALA A 17 -0.11 1.30 -6.87
N PHE A 18 0.34 1.01 -5.64
CA PHE A 18 1.53 1.63 -5.06
C PHE A 18 2.82 1.18 -5.73
N TYR A 19 2.89 -0.06 -6.17
CA TYR A 19 4.04 -0.60 -6.89
C TYR A 19 4.24 0.13 -8.22
N LEU A 20 3.17 0.23 -9.04
CA LEU A 20 3.21 0.98 -10.30
C LEU A 20 3.47 2.47 -10.05
N PHE A 21 2.83 3.07 -9.06
CA PHE A 21 3.06 4.46 -8.68
C PHE A 21 4.53 4.72 -8.31
N ASN A 22 5.13 3.87 -7.47
CA ASN A 22 6.56 3.95 -7.14
C ASN A 22 7.44 3.75 -8.37
N GLN A 23 7.09 2.81 -9.25
CA GLN A 23 7.88 2.55 -10.45
C GLN A 23 7.87 3.74 -11.41
N TYR A 24 6.77 4.48 -11.57
CA TYR A 24 6.74 5.64 -12.46
C TYR A 24 7.28 6.92 -11.81
N ILE A 25 6.94 7.17 -10.55
CA ILE A 25 7.26 8.44 -9.89
C ILE A 25 8.61 8.36 -9.17
N LEU A 26 8.86 7.34 -8.36
CA LEU A 26 10.11 7.24 -7.61
C LEU A 26 11.30 6.93 -8.51
N CYS A 27 11.08 6.17 -9.60
CA CYS A 27 12.11 5.99 -10.62
C CYS A 27 12.41 7.29 -11.37
N GLY A 28 11.39 8.07 -11.72
CA GLY A 28 11.56 9.39 -12.35
C GLY A 28 12.28 10.39 -11.43
N ILE A 29 11.94 10.38 -10.14
CA ILE A 29 12.59 11.20 -9.11
C ILE A 29 14.04 10.73 -8.89
N GLY A 30 14.30 9.42 -8.82
CA GLY A 30 15.65 8.86 -8.68
C GLY A 30 16.57 9.28 -9.82
N PHE A 31 16.05 9.22 -11.06
CA PHE A 31 16.76 9.67 -12.25
C PHE A 31 17.07 11.18 -12.23
N LEU A 32 16.12 12.00 -11.73
CA LEU A 32 16.31 13.45 -11.58
C LEU A 32 17.26 13.82 -10.43
N LEU A 33 17.31 13.03 -9.35
CA LEU A 33 18.12 13.30 -8.16
C LEU A 33 19.57 12.79 -8.25
N ILE A 34 20.08 12.43 -9.44
CA ILE A 34 21.48 12.03 -9.69
C ILE A 34 21.86 10.66 -9.07
N ILE A 35 20.97 10.03 -8.30
CA ILE A 35 21.17 8.69 -7.75
C ILE A 35 20.75 7.67 -8.82
N GLY A 36 21.70 7.18 -9.61
CA GLY A 36 21.46 6.16 -10.63
C GLY A 36 21.44 6.71 -12.06
N ARG A 37 22.55 7.31 -12.49
CA ARG A 37 22.79 7.68 -13.90
C ARG A 37 22.84 6.46 -14.82
N ASP A 38 23.05 5.27 -14.25
CA ASP A 38 23.13 4.00 -14.96
C ASP A 38 22.02 3.04 -14.49
N SER A 39 21.49 2.27 -15.42
CA SER A 39 20.40 1.29 -15.24
C SER A 39 20.75 0.25 -14.17
N TYR A 40 22.05 -0.04 -14.01
CA TYR A 40 22.58 -0.96 -13.01
C TYR A 40 22.44 -0.44 -11.58
N GLU A 41 22.67 0.86 -11.35
CA GLU A 41 22.58 1.44 -10.02
C GLU A 41 21.13 1.52 -9.52
N LEU A 42 20.22 1.89 -10.42
CA LEU A 42 18.78 1.92 -10.18
C LEU A 42 18.23 0.53 -9.80
N SER A 43 18.80 -0.53 -10.38
CA SER A 43 18.40 -1.91 -10.11
C SER A 43 18.65 -2.32 -8.65
N TYR A 44 19.66 -1.76 -7.97
CA TYR A 44 19.89 -2.03 -6.53
C TYR A 44 18.77 -1.47 -5.63
N HIS A 45 18.01 -0.49 -6.12
CA HIS A 45 16.92 0.13 -5.37
C HIS A 45 15.55 -0.51 -5.66
N MET A 46 15.43 -1.41 -6.66
CA MET A 46 14.20 -2.15 -6.94
C MET A 46 13.61 -2.89 -5.72
N PRO A 47 14.41 -3.59 -4.88
CA PRO A 47 13.91 -4.20 -3.66
C PRO A 47 13.33 -3.15 -2.69
N SER A 48 13.99 -2.00 -2.57
CA SER A 48 13.53 -0.90 -1.71
C SER A 48 12.20 -0.31 -2.20
N TYR A 49 12.05 -0.07 -3.51
CA TYR A 49 10.80 0.42 -4.09
C TYR A 49 9.64 -0.57 -3.89
N THR A 50 9.92 -1.86 -4.01
CA THR A 50 8.96 -2.93 -3.74
C THR A 50 8.59 -2.99 -2.27
N GLY A 51 9.56 -2.86 -1.36
CA GLY A 51 9.34 -2.80 0.08
C GLY A 51 8.47 -1.62 0.50
N ILE A 52 8.71 -0.42 -0.06
CA ILE A 52 7.90 0.77 0.19
C ILE A 52 6.45 0.54 -0.28
N ALA A 53 6.25 -0.05 -1.46
CA ALA A 53 4.92 -0.37 -1.96
C ALA A 53 4.18 -1.37 -1.06
N LEU A 54 4.90 -2.36 -0.51
CA LEU A 54 4.35 -3.33 0.44
C LEU A 54 3.93 -2.68 1.75
N ILE A 55 4.77 -1.81 2.32
CA ILE A 55 4.45 -1.06 3.54
C ILE A 55 3.23 -0.16 3.32
N ALA A 56 3.19 0.58 2.21
CA ALA A 56 2.04 1.42 1.87
C ALA A 56 0.74 0.61 1.74
N SER A 57 0.80 -0.54 1.07
CA SER A 57 -0.35 -1.44 0.95
C SER A 57 -0.83 -1.97 2.30
N LEU A 58 0.09 -2.34 3.20
CA LEU A 58 -0.27 -2.77 4.56
C LEU A 58 -0.99 -1.66 5.33
N ILE A 59 -0.44 -0.44 5.30
CA ILE A 59 -1.04 0.71 5.99
C ILE A 59 -2.48 0.93 5.54
N VAL A 60 -2.73 0.96 4.23
CA VAL A 60 -4.09 1.13 3.68
C VAL A 60 -5.01 -0.02 4.11
N THR A 61 -4.53 -1.26 4.01
CA THR A 61 -5.32 -2.44 4.36
C THR A 61 -5.72 -2.45 5.84
N TYR A 62 -4.78 -2.18 6.74
CA TYR A 62 -5.07 -2.11 8.18
C TYR A 62 -5.97 -0.94 8.53
N THR A 63 -5.76 0.23 7.92
CA THR A 63 -6.62 1.40 8.12
C THR A 63 -8.06 1.08 7.74
N TYR A 64 -8.27 0.42 6.59
CA TYR A 64 -9.59 -0.03 6.16
C TYR A 64 -10.25 -0.98 7.17
N ILE A 65 -9.49 -1.97 7.67
CA ILE A 65 -10.01 -2.94 8.67
C ILE A 65 -10.43 -2.23 9.96
N ILE A 66 -9.60 -1.30 10.45
CA ILE A 66 -9.86 -0.55 11.69
C ILE A 66 -11.12 0.29 11.54
N ILE A 67 -11.22 1.10 10.48
CA ILE A 67 -12.39 1.95 10.21
C ILE A 67 -13.66 1.10 10.10
N LYS A 68 -13.60 -0.02 9.39
CA LYS A 68 -14.74 -0.93 9.27
C LYS A 68 -15.19 -1.45 10.63
N LYS A 69 -14.27 -1.80 11.52
CA LYS A 69 -14.59 -2.27 12.86
C LYS A 69 -15.20 -1.16 13.73
N ILE A 70 -14.68 0.06 13.63
CA ILE A 70 -15.24 1.24 14.32
C ILE A 70 -16.68 1.50 13.87
N ASN A 71 -16.96 1.44 12.56
CA ASN A 71 -18.30 1.67 12.02
C ASN A 71 -19.31 0.63 12.52
N VAL A 72 -18.92 -0.65 12.58
CA VAL A 72 -19.77 -1.71 13.14
C VAL A 72 -20.10 -1.43 14.61
N LEU A 73 -19.11 -1.04 15.42
CA LEU A 73 -19.34 -0.70 16.82
C LEU A 73 -20.26 0.52 16.97
N LEU A 74 -20.09 1.56 16.15
CA LEU A 74 -20.96 2.73 16.15
C LEU A 74 -22.41 2.39 15.80
N GLU A 75 -22.64 1.47 14.86
CA GLU A 75 -23.97 0.98 14.52
C GLU A 75 -24.61 0.18 15.66
N GLU A 76 -23.85 -0.67 16.35
CA GLU A 76 -24.32 -1.42 17.51
C GLU A 76 -24.71 -0.49 18.66
N ILE A 77 -23.89 0.52 18.96
CA ILE A 77 -24.19 1.53 19.98
C ILE A 77 -25.47 2.30 19.63
N LYS A 78 -25.65 2.67 18.35
CA LYS A 78 -26.89 3.35 17.87
C LYS A 78 -28.15 2.49 17.98
N LYS A 79 -28.03 1.16 18.04
CA LYS A 79 -29.19 0.26 18.22
C LYS A 79 -29.57 0.09 19.70
N ILE A 80 -28.63 0.34 20.61
CA ILE A 80 -28.85 0.25 22.07
C ILE A 80 -29.46 1.55 22.62
N LYS A 81 -29.14 2.69 21.98
CA LYS A 81 -29.66 4.02 22.33
C LYS A 81 -30.97 4.31 21.60
#